data_AF-A0A6Y2X6N6-F1
#
_entry.id   AF-A0A6Y2X6N6-F1
#
_cell.length_a   1.000
_cell.length_b   1.000
_cell.length_c   1.000
_cell.angle_alpha   90.00
_cell.angle_beta   90.00
_cell.angle_gamma   90.00
#
_symmetry.space_group_name_H-M   'P 1'
#
loop_
_entity.id
_entity.type
_entity.pdbx_description
1 polymer ?
#
loop_
_entity_poly.entity_id
_entity_poly.type
_entity_poly.pdbx_seq_one_letter_code
_entity_poly.pdbx_strand_id
1 'polypeptide(L)'
;MNKISIVIAGPAYREFDIYYSIKLLRTHFPESEIILSSNDHLLLTHANRLGVFDKIVTVENSGELPSLKFESVSDRGQPIVCNNINKQIKTSLHGILEASHDLVLKIRTD
;
A
#
# COMPACT_ATOMS: atom_id res chain seq x y z
N MET A 1 5.00 17.67 -20.26
CA MET A 1 4.52 17.73 -18.87
C MET A 1 5.33 16.75 -18.05
N ASN A 2 5.65 17.07 -16.80
CA ASN A 2 6.32 16.11 -15.91
C ASN A 2 5.31 15.02 -15.56
N LYS A 3 5.58 13.79 -16.00
CA LYS A 3 4.77 12.63 -15.67
C LYS A 3 5.03 12.24 -14.21
N ILE A 4 4.01 11.73 -13.55
CA ILE A 4 4.07 11.34 -12.13
C ILE A 4 3.87 9.84 -12.00
N SER A 5 4.54 9.22 -11.02
CA SER A 5 4.22 7.88 -10.55
C SER A 5 3.43 7.98 -9.25
N ILE A 6 2.29 7.31 -9.20
CA ILE A 6 1.40 7.27 -8.05
C ILE A 6 1.52 5.89 -7.43
N VAL A 7 2.05 5.83 -6.21
CA VAL A 7 2.24 4.58 -5.47
C VAL A 7 1.14 4.46 -4.43
N ILE A 8 0.27 3.46 -4.60
CA ILE A 8 -0.71 3.06 -3.58
C ILE A 8 -0.04 1.98 -2.72
N ALA A 9 0.28 2.33 -1.47
CA ALA A 9 1.08 1.50 -0.57
C ALA A 9 0.27 1.02 0.64
N GLY A 10 0.17 -0.31 0.82
CA GLY A 10 -0.46 -0.92 1.99
C GLY A 10 -1.42 -2.08 1.66
N PRO A 11 -2.02 -2.68 2.69
CA PRO A 11 -3.03 -3.75 2.53
C PRO A 11 -4.39 -3.16 2.14
N ALA A 12 -5.36 -4.03 1.86
CA ALA A 12 -6.74 -3.59 1.63
C ALA A 12 -7.41 -3.16 2.95
N TYR A 13 -8.05 -1.99 2.95
CA TYR A 13 -8.92 -1.51 4.02
C TYR A 13 -10.35 -1.40 3.51
N ARG A 14 -11.34 -1.68 4.37
CA ARG A 14 -12.76 -1.62 3.97
C ARG A 14 -13.22 -0.19 3.72
N GLU A 15 -12.58 0.74 4.41
CA GLU A 15 -12.83 2.17 4.40
C GLU A 15 -12.27 2.84 3.14
N PHE A 16 -11.35 2.17 2.44
CA PHE A 16 -10.67 2.69 1.26
C PHE A 16 -10.92 1.83 0.02
N ASP A 17 -11.83 2.28 -0.85
CA ASP A 17 -12.05 1.65 -2.15
C ASP A 17 -10.91 2.01 -3.12
N ILE A 18 -9.94 1.10 -3.19
CA ILE A 18 -8.77 1.21 -4.07
C ILE A 18 -9.19 1.36 -5.54
N TYR A 19 -10.23 0.65 -6.00
CA TYR A 19 -10.59 0.63 -7.41
C TYR A 19 -11.31 1.89 -7.84
N TYR A 20 -12.19 2.40 -6.98
CA TYR A 20 -12.77 3.73 -7.15
C TYR A 20 -11.68 4.80 -7.19
N SER A 21 -10.71 4.72 -6.28
CA SER A 21 -9.58 5.66 -6.23
C SER A 21 -8.75 5.64 -7.51
N ILE A 22 -8.42 4.46 -8.04
CA ILE A 22 -7.69 4.34 -9.32
C ILE A 22 -8.47 4.98 -10.46
N LYS A 23 -9.78 4.75 -10.54
CA LYS A 23 -10.62 5.36 -11.57
C LYS A 23 -10.58 6.90 -11.51
N LEU A 24 -10.64 7.47 -10.31
CA LEU A 24 -10.49 8.91 -10.12
C LEU A 24 -9.09 9.39 -10.51
N LEU A 25 -8.04 8.68 -10.09
CA LEU A 25 -6.66 9.04 -10.43
C LEU A 25 -6.42 9.02 -11.94
N ARG A 26 -6.92 8.03 -12.66
CA ARG A 26 -6.85 7.99 -14.13
C ARG A 26 -7.63 9.13 -14.80
N THR A 27 -8.72 9.58 -14.17
CA THR A 27 -9.52 10.70 -14.69
C THR A 27 -8.78 12.03 -14.56
N HIS A 28 -8.10 12.27 -13.43
CA HIS A 28 -7.42 13.54 -13.15
C HIS A 28 -5.94 13.57 -13.56
N PHE A 29 -5.30 12.40 -13.61
CA PHE A 29 -3.90 12.21 -13.97
C PHE A 29 -3.77 11.11 -15.04
N PRO A 30 -4.29 11.33 -16.27
CA PRO A 30 -4.40 10.29 -17.30
C PRO A 30 -3.05 9.73 -17.77
N GLU A 31 -1.97 10.52 -17.67
CA GLU A 31 -0.61 10.10 -18.03
C GLU A 31 0.22 9.58 -16.84
N SER A 32 -0.39 9.43 -15.65
CA SER A 32 0.32 8.90 -14.49
C SER A 32 0.59 7.41 -14.63
N GLU A 33 1.72 6.96 -14.10
CA GLU A 33 1.93 5.55 -13.79
C GLU A 33 1.29 5.26 -12.42
N ILE A 34 0.47 4.23 -12.29
CA ILE A 34 -0.15 3.83 -11.03
C ILE A 34 0.39 2.47 -10.61
N ILE A 35 1.04 2.45 -9.45
CA ILE A 35 1.73 1.30 -8.88
C ILE A 35 1.00 0.85 -7.62
N LEU A 36 0.66 -0.42 -7.53
CA LEU A 36 0.29 -1.05 -6.27
C LEU A 36 1.54 -1.61 -5.61
N SER A 37 1.79 -1.25 -4.35
CA SER A 37 2.82 -1.89 -3.54
C SER A 37 2.22 -2.43 -2.25
N SER A 38 2.20 -3.75 -2.10
CA SER A 38 1.49 -4.39 -1.00
C SER A 38 2.16 -5.68 -0.55
N ASN A 39 1.87 -6.05 0.70
CA ASN A 39 2.16 -7.35 1.28
C ASN A 39 0.88 -8.18 1.49
N ASP A 40 -0.28 -7.69 1.02
CA ASP A 40 -1.56 -8.39 1.07
C ASP A 40 -1.73 -9.24 -0.18
N HIS A 41 -1.53 -10.56 -0.05
CA HIS A 41 -1.61 -11.49 -1.16
C HIS A 41 -3.00 -11.52 -1.83
N LEU A 42 -4.09 -11.37 -1.07
CA LEU A 42 -5.44 -11.39 -1.64
C LEU A 42 -5.69 -10.16 -2.51
N LEU A 43 -5.27 -8.99 -2.01
CA LEU A 43 -5.31 -7.76 -2.79
C LEU A 43 -4.47 -7.87 -4.07
N LEU A 44 -3.23 -8.37 -3.95
CA LEU A 44 -2.32 -8.54 -5.09
C LEU A 44 -2.88 -9.50 -6.15
N THR A 45 -3.43 -10.64 -5.74
CA THR A 45 -4.06 -11.60 -6.67
C THR A 45 -5.26 -10.96 -7.39
N HIS A 46 -6.11 -10.24 -6.64
CA HIS A 46 -7.27 -9.57 -7.23
C HIS A 46 -6.86 -8.46 -8.21
N ALA A 47 -5.87 -7.64 -7.82
CA ALA A 47 -5.33 -6.56 -8.63
C ALA A 47 -4.73 -7.08 -9.96
N ASN A 48 -3.96 -8.17 -9.90
CA ASN A 48 -3.41 -8.81 -11.10
C ASN A 48 -4.51 -9.27 -12.06
N ARG A 49 -5.60 -9.83 -11.54
CA ARG A 49 -6.73 -10.27 -12.36
C ARG A 49 -7.46 -9.12 -13.04
N LEU A 50 -7.58 -7.97 -12.37
CA LEU A 50 -8.28 -6.81 -12.92
C LEU A 50 -7.44 -6.00 -13.92
N GLY A 51 -6.11 -6.01 -13.79
CA GLY A 51 -5.21 -5.32 -14.72
C GLY A 51 -5.35 -3.79 -14.71
N VAL A 52 -5.74 -3.19 -13.59
CA VAL A 52 -5.98 -1.73 -13.47
C VAL A 52 -4.74 -0.92 -13.07
N PHE A 53 -3.69 -1.59 -12.61
CA PHE A 53 -2.42 -0.99 -12.24
C PHE A 53 -1.39 -1.17 -13.35
N ASP A 54 -0.51 -0.20 -13.53
CA ASP A 54 0.62 -0.31 -14.47
C ASP A 54 1.69 -1.26 -13.94
N LYS A 55 1.89 -1.25 -12.61
CA LYS A 55 2.81 -2.15 -11.91
C LYS A 55 2.20 -2.65 -10.61
N ILE A 56 2.55 -3.89 -10.26
CA ILE A 56 2.20 -4.52 -8.99
C ILE A 56 3.49 -5.02 -8.35
N VAL A 57 3.80 -4.47 -7.17
CA VAL A 57 4.98 -4.78 -6.38
C VAL A 57 4.56 -5.63 -5.20
N THR A 58 5.00 -6.89 -5.21
CA THR A 58 4.80 -7.81 -4.10
C THR A 58 5.92 -7.59 -3.09
N VAL A 59 5.54 -7.25 -1.87
CA VAL A 59 6.47 -7.03 -0.76
C VAL A 59 6.31 -8.14 0.26
N GLU A 60 7.41 -8.77 0.63
CA GLU A 60 7.39 -9.80 1.67
C GLU A 60 6.86 -9.24 3.00
N ASN A 61 6.03 -10.02 3.66
CA ASN A 61 5.52 -9.66 4.98
C ASN A 61 6.66 -9.71 6.01
N SER A 62 7.20 -8.54 6.36
CA SER A 62 8.29 -8.38 7.32
C SER A 62 7.88 -8.43 8.79
N GLY A 63 6.64 -8.86 9.07
CA GLY A 63 6.09 -8.83 10.42
C GLY A 63 5.78 -7.42 10.91
N GLU A 64 5.34 -7.35 12.15
CA GLU A 64 4.87 -6.14 12.82
C GLU A 64 5.80 -5.84 14.00
N LEU A 65 5.85 -4.58 14.44
CA LEU A 65 6.55 -4.21 15.66
C LEU A 65 5.59 -4.24 16.86
N PRO A 66 6.10 -4.49 18.08
CA PRO A 66 5.31 -4.24 19.28
C PRO A 66 4.79 -2.80 19.32
N SER A 67 3.54 -2.60 19.72
CA SER A 67 3.01 -1.25 19.89
C SER A 67 3.67 -0.55 21.08
N LEU A 68 4.16 0.67 20.87
CA LEU A 68 4.70 1.53 21.92
C LEU A 68 3.62 2.08 22.87
N LYS A 69 2.34 2.00 22.46
CA LYS A 69 1.22 2.63 23.19
C LYS A 69 0.64 1.74 24.29
N PHE A 70 1.04 0.47 24.36
CA PHE A 70 0.55 -0.46 25.36
C PHE A 70 1.72 -1.28 25.87
N GLU A 71 2.18 -0.96 27.09
CA GLU A 71 3.03 -1.88 27.84
C GLU A 71 2.34 -3.24 27.86
N SER A 72 3.12 -4.24 27.53
CA SER A 72 2.77 -5.64 27.40
C SER A 72 1.99 -6.18 28.59
N VAL A 73 0.66 -6.06 28.59
CA VAL A 73 -0.21 -7.03 29.25
C VAL A 73 -1.56 -7.04 28.54
N SER A 74 -1.92 -8.16 27.91
CA SER A 74 -3.33 -8.53 27.93
C SER A 74 -3.57 -9.29 29.23
N ASP A 75 -3.92 -8.54 30.29
CA ASP A 75 -4.37 -9.11 31.58
C ASP A 75 -5.62 -10.01 31.44
N ARG A 76 -6.13 -10.21 30.22
CA ARG A 76 -7.41 -10.86 29.90
C ARG A 76 -7.42 -11.67 28.60
N GLY A 77 -6.26 -12.07 28.06
CA GLY A 77 -6.21 -12.92 26.85
C GLY A 77 -6.66 -12.24 25.55
N GLN A 78 -6.58 -10.91 25.49
CA GLN A 78 -6.86 -10.13 24.28
C GLN A 78 -5.63 -10.10 23.34
N PRO A 79 -5.82 -10.02 22.01
CA PRO A 79 -4.71 -9.99 21.06
C PRO A 79 -3.86 -8.73 21.24
N ILE A 80 -2.53 -8.92 21.22
CA ILE A 80 -1.54 -7.85 21.23
C ILE A 80 -1.81 -6.96 20.01
N VAL A 81 -2.11 -5.68 20.23
CA VAL A 81 -2.21 -4.71 19.15
C VAL A 81 -0.78 -4.41 18.68
N CYS A 82 -0.41 -4.94 17.53
CA CYS A 82 0.89 -4.74 16.92
C CYS A 82 0.88 -3.56 15.94
N ASN A 83 2.03 -2.90 15.79
CA ASN A 83 2.22 -1.76 14.90
C ASN A 83 2.72 -2.22 13.52
N ASN A 84 2.00 -1.85 12.47
CA ASN A 84 2.30 -2.18 11.08
C ASN A 84 3.42 -1.34 10.43
N ILE A 85 4.15 -0.54 11.20
CA ILE A 85 5.14 0.41 10.66
C ILE A 85 6.18 -0.24 9.74
N ASN A 86 6.69 -1.43 10.08
CA ASN A 86 7.65 -2.14 9.22
C ASN A 86 7.06 -2.48 7.86
N LYS A 87 5.81 -2.97 7.85
CA LYS A 87 5.07 -3.26 6.63
C LYS A 87 4.88 -1.99 5.81
N GLN A 88 4.46 -0.88 6.44
CA GLN A 88 4.25 0.40 5.77
C GLN A 88 5.54 0.99 5.18
N ILE A 89 6.66 0.91 5.90
CA ILE A 89 7.97 1.36 5.42
C ILE A 89 8.37 0.55 4.19
N LYS A 90 8.29 -0.79 4.26
CA LYS A 90 8.68 -1.64 3.15
C LYS A 90 7.79 -1.43 1.93
N THR A 91 6.47 -1.45 2.07
CA THR A 91 5.57 -1.21 0.94
C THR A 91 5.78 0.16 0.31
N SER A 92 5.99 1.20 1.13
CA SER A 92 6.32 2.53 0.61
C SER A 92 7.64 2.53 -0.17
N LEU A 93 8.71 2.01 0.42
CA LEU A 93 10.04 2.04 -0.19
C LEU A 93 10.09 1.25 -1.50
N HIS A 94 9.61 0.01 -1.49
CA HIS A 94 9.61 -0.85 -2.68
C HIS A 94 8.75 -0.25 -3.80
N GLY A 95 7.60 0.35 -3.47
CA GLY A 95 6.77 1.00 -4.48
C GLY A 95 7.44 2.24 -5.11
N ILE A 96 8.16 3.04 -4.30
CA ILE A 96 8.90 4.20 -4.80
C ILE A 96 10.07 3.78 -5.68
N LEU A 97 10.81 2.74 -5.32
CA LEU A 97 11.95 2.25 -6.10
C LEU A 97 11.55 1.71 -7.48
N GLU A 98 10.31 1.24 -7.62
CA GLU A 98 9.76 0.74 -8.87
C GLU A 98 9.13 1.84 -9.75
N ALA A 99 9.09 3.10 -9.27
CA ALA A 99 8.56 4.22 -10.04
C ALA A 99 9.43 4.53 -11.27
N SER A 100 8.79 4.70 -12.43
CA SER A 100 9.48 5.08 -13.67
C SER A 100 9.75 6.59 -13.78
N HIS A 101 9.11 7.41 -12.93
CA HIS A 101 9.18 8.87 -13.01
C HIS A 101 9.84 9.48 -11.76
N ASP A 102 10.52 10.62 -11.96
CA ASP A 102 11.24 11.32 -10.89
C ASP A 102 10.31 11.90 -9.81
N LEU A 103 9.07 12.26 -10.18
CA LEU A 103 8.07 12.75 -9.24
C LEU A 103 7.12 11.63 -8.81
N VAL A 104 7.18 11.28 -7.53
CA VAL A 104 6.37 10.21 -6.94
C VAL A 104 5.37 10.76 -5.92
N LEU A 105 4.09 10.45 -6.14
CA LEU A 105 3.02 10.67 -5.17
C LEU A 105 2.71 9.35 -4.46
N LYS A 106 3.02 9.25 -3.17
CA LYS A 106 2.68 8.08 -2.36
C LYS A 106 1.36 8.30 -1.62
N ILE A 107 0.42 7.39 -1.84
CA ILE A 107 -0.88 7.31 -1.17
C ILE A 107 -0.88 6.06 -0.29
N ARG A 108 -1.27 6.21 0.96
CA ARG A 108 -1.44 5.08 1.87
C ARG A 108 -2.89 4.60 1.81
N THR A 109 -3.13 3.31 2.01
CA THR A 109 -4.48 2.74 1.93
C THR A 109 -5.34 2.99 3.17
N ASP A 110 -4.76 3.50 4.28
CA ASP A 110 -5.44 3.98 5.50
C ASP A 110 -5.34 5.50 5.71
#